data_AF-A0A7V8ZRX0-F1
#
_entry.id   AF-A0A7V8ZRX0-F1
#
_cell.length_a   1.000
_cell.length_b   1.000
_cell.length_c   1.000
_cell.angle_alpha   90.00
_cell.angle_beta   90.00
_cell.angle_gamma   90.00
#
_symmetry.space_group_name_H-M   'P 1'
#
loop_
_entity.id
_entity.type
_entity.pdbx_description
1 polymer ?
#
loop_
_entity_poly.entity_id
_entity_poly.type
_entity_poly.pdbx_seq_one_letter_code
_entity_poly.pdbx_strand_id
1 'polypeptide(L)' 'MAAPEISQPRLQRLNQRDQRKGNYVLYWMQQAQRADYNDALEYAIQSANSLN' A
#
# COMPACT_ATOMS: atom_id res chain seq x y z
N MET A 1 9.10 13.52 -10.37
CA MET A 1 9.79 12.24 -10.08
C MET A 1 8.70 11.18 -10.00
N ALA A 2 8.72 10.18 -10.87
CA ALA A 2 7.72 9.11 -10.87
C ALA A 2 7.99 8.16 -9.70
N ALA A 3 6.95 7.78 -8.96
CA ALA A 3 7.07 6.74 -7.93
C ALA A 3 7.53 5.43 -8.61
N PRO A 4 8.42 4.64 -7.98
CA PRO A 4 8.85 3.36 -8.51
C PRO A 4 7.63 2.46 -8.77
N GLU A 5 7.60 1.81 -9.93
CA GLU A 5 6.59 0.79 -10.22
C GLU A 5 6.75 -0.36 -9.22
N ILE A 6 5.77 -0.52 -8.34
CA ILE A 6 5.73 -1.60 -7.38
C ILE A 6 5.55 -2.89 -8.17
N SER A 7 6.62 -3.69 -8.27
CA SER A 7 6.58 -4.97 -8.96
C SER A 7 5.56 -5.89 -8.29
N GLN A 8 4.47 -6.16 -9.01
CA GLN A 8 3.32 -7.01 -8.65
C GLN A 8 3.63 -8.34 -7.91
N PRO A 9 4.77 -9.07 -8.10
CA PRO A 9 5.02 -10.31 -7.37
C PRO A 9 5.17 -10.20 -5.84
N ARG A 10 5.30 -9.00 -5.25
CA ARG A 10 5.54 -8.83 -3.80
C ARG A 10 4.27 -8.72 -2.94
N LEU A 11 3.07 -8.72 -3.54
CA LEU A 11 1.83 -8.47 -2.83
C LEU A 11 0.95 -9.72 -2.75
N GLN A 12 0.65 -10.17 -1.53
CA GLN A 12 -0.25 -11.29 -1.27
C GLN A 12 -1.54 -10.79 -0.60
N ARG A 13 -2.68 -11.04 -1.24
CA ARG A 13 -3.99 -10.72 -0.67
C ARG A 13 -4.35 -11.74 0.41
N LEU A 14 -4.37 -11.31 1.68
CA LEU A 14 -4.63 -12.20 2.83
C LEU A 14 -6.12 -12.46 3.09
N ASN A 15 -7.03 -11.67 2.52
CA ASN A 15 -8.47 -11.86 2.65
C ASN A 15 -9.22 -11.51 1.36
N GLN A 16 -10.41 -12.09 1.17
CA GLN A 16 -11.21 -11.89 -0.05
C GLN A 16 -12.29 -10.79 0.10
N ARG A 17 -12.19 -9.91 1.11
CA ARG A 17 -13.18 -8.85 1.31
C ARG A 17 -13.00 -7.76 0.26
N ASP A 18 -14.10 -7.24 -0.24
CA ASP A 18 -14.08 -6.11 -1.17
C ASP A 18 -13.54 -4.84 -0.51
N GLN A 19 -12.88 -4.01 -1.30
CA GLN A 19 -12.47 -2.68 -0.85
C GLN A 19 -13.71 -1.84 -0.55
N ARG A 20 -13.67 -1.15 0.60
CA ARG A 20 -14.72 -0.22 1.02
C ARG A 20 -14.21 1.19 0.91
N LYS A 21 -15.07 2.12 0.51
CA LYS A 21 -14.81 3.55 0.68
C LYS A 21 -14.74 3.85 2.18
N GLY A 22 -13.69 4.55 2.59
CA GLY A 22 -13.44 4.93 3.97
C GLY A 22 -12.50 6.12 4.03
N ASN A 23 -12.35 6.71 5.21
CA ASN A 23 -11.61 7.97 5.35
C ASN A 23 -10.09 7.82 5.20
N TYR A 24 -9.57 6.59 5.32
CA TYR A 24 -8.14 6.31 5.26
C TYR A 24 -7.85 4.85 4.86
N VAL A 25 -6.63 4.62 4.38
CA VAL A 25 -6.03 3.29 4.23
C VAL A 25 -5.01 3.11 5.35
N LEU A 26 -5.11 2.00 6.10
CA LEU A 26 -4.18 1.70 7.19
C LEU A 26 -3.02 0.83 6.69
N TYR A 27 -1.80 1.36 6.75
CA TYR A 27 -0.58 0.57 6.60
C TYR A 27 -0.07 0.12 7.97
N TRP A 28 -0.14 -1.18 8.25
CA TRP A 28 0.39 -1.74 9.49
C TRP A 28 1.82 -2.24 9.29
N MET A 29 2.79 -1.46 9.76
CA MET A 29 4.20 -1.83 9.71
C MET A 29 4.56 -2.80 10.84
N GLN A 30 5.10 -3.97 10.49
CA GLN A 30 5.67 -4.92 11.44
C GLN A 30 7.19 -5.09 11.28
N GLN A 31 7.69 -4.90 10.06
CA GLN A 31 9.09 -4.99 9.67
C GLN A 31 9.40 -3.89 8.65
N ALA A 32 10.67 -3.54 8.46
CA ALA A 32 11.15 -2.42 7.62
C ALA A 32 10.75 -1.02 8.13
N GLN A 33 11.32 -0.62 9.28
CA GLN A 33 11.17 0.70 9.89
C GLN A 33 11.90 1.80 9.10
N ARG A 34 11.41 2.09 7.89
CA ARG A 34 11.91 3.15 7.02
C ARG A 34 10.76 3.78 6.24
N ALA A 35 10.87 5.08 6.01
CA ALA A 35 9.93 5.84 5.20
C ALA A 35 10.30 5.76 3.70
N ASP A 36 11.59 5.77 3.40
CA ASP A 36 12.10 5.68 2.03
C ASP A 36 12.26 4.22 1.56
N TYR A 37 12.03 4.00 0.27
CA TYR A 37 12.16 2.69 -0.39
C TYR A 37 11.42 1.57 0.37
N ASN A 38 10.19 1.89 0.79
CA ASN A 38 9.29 0.97 1.46
C ASN A 38 8.08 0.71 0.55
N ASP A 39 8.21 -0.34 -0.27
CA ASP A 39 7.19 -0.73 -1.24
C ASP A 39 5.79 -0.85 -0.63
N ALA A 40 5.69 -1.33 0.61
CA ALA A 40 4.40 -1.54 1.27
C ALA A 40 3.75 -0.21 1.70
N LEU A 41 4.56 0.76 2.13
CA LEU A 41 4.11 2.12 2.40
C LEU A 41 3.67 2.81 1.11
N GLU A 42 4.48 2.72 0.05
CA GLU A 42 4.17 3.32 -1.26
C GLU A 42 2.88 2.74 -1.84
N TYR A 43 2.67 1.44 -1.71
CA TYR A 43 1.42 0.79 -2.15
C TYR A 43 0.20 1.31 -1.37
N ALA A 44 0.33 1.49 -0.05
CA ALA A 44 -0.76 1.99 0.77
C ALA A 44 -1.15 3.43 0.39
N ILE A 45 -0.16 4.29 0.10
CA ILE A 45 -0.39 5.66 -0.36
C ILE A 45 -1.08 5.67 -1.73
N GLN A 46 -0.59 4.88 -2.68
CA GLN A 46 -1.21 4.76 -4.01
C GLN A 46 -2.67 4.27 -3.88
N SER A 47 -2.90 3.25 -3.05
CA SER A 47 -4.25 2.73 -2.79
C SER A 47 -5.17 3.79 -2.18
N ALA A 48 -4.68 4.60 -1.23
CA ALA A 48 -5.47 5.69 -0.65
C ALA A 48 -5.85 6.74 -1.70
N ASN A 49 -4.89 7.13 -2.55
CA ASN A 49 -5.12 8.11 -3.60
C ASN A 49 -6.10 7.61 -4.67
N SER A 50 -6.13 6.31 -4.96
CA SER A 50 -7.11 5.70 -5.89
C SER A 50 -8.52 5.54 -5.29
N LEU A 51 -8.65 5.60 -3.96
CA LEU A 51 -9.93 5.46 -3.26
C LEU A 51 -10.58 6.81 -2.88
N ASN A 52 -9.82 7.90 -2.94
CA ASN A 52 -10.33 9.28 -2.88
C ASN A 52 -10.97 9.69 -4.22
#